data_AF-A0A0C1XZI2-F1
#
_entry.id   AF-A0A0C1XZI2-F1
#
_cell.length_a   1.000
_cell.length_b   1.000
_cell.length_c   1.000
_cell.angle_alpha   90.00
_cell.angle_beta   90.00
_cell.angle_gamma   90.00
#
_symmetry.space_group_name_H-M   'P 1'
#
loop_
_entity.id
_entity.type
_entity.pdbx_description
1 polymer ?
#
loop_
_entity_poly.entity_id
_entity_poly.type
_entity_poly.pdbx_seq_one_letter_code
_entity_poly.pdbx_strand_id
1 'polypeptide(L)'
;MSTLRVTAESLTILEHPNADALELAQVGLYRAVVAKGAYRTGDFALYIPEQAVLPAELIEELGLTGKLAGSAANRVRAVRLRGELSQGIVCRPRAVADVDLASAAADGTDFAEELSIVKWTPPIPTTMSGEVESAPELLPWVDIENIQRYPEIFEAGEPVVVTEKLHGSACLLTYLAEGERVHVSSKGFGSKGLALKEDPRNLYWRAMLGHGVPAVAARLAEKLGASRVGIFGEVYGAGVQDLAYGADGRGEKLGYAVFDVSAEIDGQVRWLDAEELLDGELPLAPRLYAGPYDIAQVLEAASGRETVSGRALHIREGVVIRSATDRYSPVVGGRAIAKAVSPAYLTRKGGTEYE
;
A
#
# COMPACT_ATOMS: atom_id res chain seq x y z
N MET A 1 0.06 -1.50 9.01
CA MET A 1 -0.05 -2.57 8.00
C MET A 1 -1.50 -2.66 7.57
N SER A 2 -1.84 -2.71 6.27
CA SER A 2 -3.19 -3.18 5.90
C SER A 2 -3.34 -4.59 6.47
N THR A 3 -4.32 -4.74 7.35
CA THR A 3 -4.62 -6.01 8.00
C THR A 3 -5.06 -6.96 6.90
N LEU A 4 -4.39 -8.11 6.77
CA LEU A 4 -4.94 -9.15 5.92
C LEU A 4 -6.29 -9.53 6.52
N ARG A 5 -7.35 -9.41 5.72
CA ARG A 5 -8.71 -9.79 6.11
C ARG A 5 -9.29 -10.67 5.03
N VAL A 6 -9.90 -11.77 5.45
CA VAL A 6 -10.66 -12.67 4.58
C VAL A 6 -12.12 -12.44 4.89
N THR A 7 -12.81 -11.73 4.00
CA THR A 7 -14.19 -11.26 4.24
C THR A 7 -15.15 -11.95 3.28
N ALA A 8 -16.41 -12.07 3.69
CA ALA A 8 -17.49 -12.41 2.78
C ALA A 8 -17.83 -11.19 1.91
N GLU A 9 -18.00 -11.41 0.62
CA GLU A 9 -18.16 -10.36 -0.39
C GLU A 9 -19.27 -10.74 -1.37
N SER A 10 -20.04 -9.75 -1.82
CA SER A 10 -21.02 -9.93 -2.89
C SER A 10 -20.31 -10.00 -4.24
N LEU A 11 -20.70 -10.96 -5.08
CA LEU A 11 -20.07 -11.23 -6.36
C LEU A 11 -20.89 -10.66 -7.53
N THR A 12 -20.19 -10.05 -8.48
CA THR A 12 -20.69 -9.88 -9.85
C THR A 12 -19.94 -10.82 -10.77
N ILE A 13 -20.65 -11.70 -11.49
CA ILE A 13 -20.03 -12.65 -12.41
C ILE A 13 -20.04 -12.08 -13.82
N LEU A 14 -18.85 -12.01 -14.41
CA LEU A 14 -18.63 -11.55 -15.78
C LEU A 14 -18.11 -12.70 -16.65
N GLU A 15 -18.44 -12.67 -17.93
CA GLU A 15 -17.89 -13.63 -18.89
C GLU A 15 -16.37 -13.46 -19.03
N HIS A 16 -15.65 -14.57 -19.12
CA HIS A 16 -14.24 -14.53 -19.43
C HIS A 16 -14.05 -14.42 -20.96
N PRO A 17 -13.45 -13.33 -21.49
CA PRO A 17 -13.42 -13.06 -22.93
C PRO A 17 -12.64 -14.11 -23.74
N ASN A 18 -11.68 -14.78 -23.10
CA ASN A 18 -10.75 -15.71 -23.77
C ASN A 18 -10.79 -17.15 -23.21
N ALA A 19 -11.89 -17.58 -22.57
CA ALA A 19 -11.98 -18.93 -22.01
C ALA A 19 -13.42 -19.43 -21.82
N ASP A 20 -13.75 -20.59 -22.38
CA ASP A 20 -15.11 -21.15 -22.31
C ASP A 20 -15.46 -21.79 -20.96
N ALA A 21 -14.46 -22.25 -20.21
CA ALA A 21 -14.62 -22.95 -18.95
C ALA A 21 -14.41 -22.07 -17.70
N LEU A 22 -14.15 -20.78 -17.90
CA LEU A 22 -13.83 -19.83 -16.84
C LEU A 22 -14.76 -18.62 -16.88
N GLU A 23 -14.92 -17.98 -15.73
CA GLU A 23 -15.63 -16.71 -15.54
C GLU A 23 -14.78 -15.79 -14.66
N LEU A 24 -15.17 -14.52 -14.56
CA LEU A 24 -14.54 -13.55 -13.66
C LEU A 24 -15.52 -13.20 -12.54
N ALA A 25 -15.19 -13.58 -11.31
CA ALA A 25 -15.89 -13.12 -10.12
C ALA A 25 -15.32 -11.77 -9.70
N GLN A 26 -16.14 -10.73 -9.76
CA GLN A 26 -15.78 -9.38 -9.36
C GLN A 26 -16.15 -9.13 -7.89
N VAL A 27 -15.19 -8.61 -7.12
CA VAL A 27 -15.29 -8.17 -5.72
C VAL A 27 -14.80 -6.73 -5.64
N GLY A 28 -15.69 -5.78 -5.40
CA GLY A 28 -15.39 -4.36 -5.64
C GLY A 28 -15.03 -4.14 -7.12
N LEU A 29 -13.80 -3.71 -7.40
CA LEU A 29 -13.21 -3.64 -8.74
C LEU A 29 -12.16 -4.74 -9.00
N TYR A 30 -11.82 -5.56 -8.00
CA TYR A 30 -10.98 -6.72 -8.21
C TYR A 30 -11.72 -7.79 -9.00
N ARG A 31 -10.96 -8.60 -9.75
CA ARG A 31 -11.49 -9.75 -10.48
C ARG A 31 -10.67 -10.98 -10.11
N ALA A 32 -11.34 -12.06 -9.74
CA ALA A 32 -10.76 -13.39 -9.55
C ALA A 32 -11.33 -14.34 -10.60
N VAL A 33 -10.47 -15.13 -11.22
CA VAL A 33 -10.91 -16.15 -12.19
C VAL A 33 -11.51 -17.33 -11.43
N VAL A 34 -12.74 -17.70 -11.79
CA VAL A 34 -13.49 -18.83 -11.21
C VAL A 34 -13.90 -19.81 -12.29
N ALA A 35 -14.24 -21.05 -11.89
CA ALA A 35 -14.80 -22.02 -12.82
C ALA A 35 -16.20 -21.58 -13.28
N LYS A 36 -16.50 -21.76 -14.57
CA LYS A 36 -17.79 -21.36 -15.14
C LYS A 36 -18.96 -22.06 -14.44
N GLY A 37 -19.96 -21.28 -14.03
CA GLY A 37 -21.15 -21.77 -13.34
C GLY A 37 -20.96 -22.12 -11.87
N ALA A 38 -19.77 -21.87 -11.29
CA ALA A 38 -19.53 -22.07 -9.86
C ALA A 38 -20.29 -21.05 -9.00
N TYR A 39 -20.54 -19.86 -9.54
CA TYR A 39 -21.23 -18.75 -8.88
C TYR A 39 -22.19 -18.05 -9.84
N ARG A 40 -23.08 -17.22 -9.30
CA ARG A 40 -23.99 -16.34 -10.02
C ARG A 40 -23.90 -14.92 -9.45
N THR A 41 -24.17 -13.92 -10.27
CA THR A 41 -24.25 -12.53 -9.79
C THR A 41 -25.26 -12.42 -8.65
N GLY A 42 -24.86 -11.80 -7.55
CA GLY A 42 -25.63 -11.71 -6.30
C GLY A 42 -25.28 -12.78 -5.26
N ASP A 43 -24.47 -13.79 -5.62
CA ASP A 43 -23.89 -14.72 -4.64
C ASP A 43 -22.96 -14.02 -3.65
N PHE A 44 -22.87 -14.55 -2.43
CA PHE A 44 -21.84 -14.20 -1.46
C PHE A 44 -20.79 -15.31 -1.32
N ALA A 45 -19.52 -14.95 -1.31
CA ALA A 45 -18.40 -15.87 -1.11
C ALA A 45 -17.26 -15.19 -0.36
N LEU A 46 -16.32 -15.97 0.17
CA LEU A 46 -15.13 -15.41 0.79
C LEU A 46 -14.14 -14.92 -0.28
N TYR A 47 -13.55 -13.75 -0.04
CA TYR A 47 -12.42 -13.24 -0.80
C TYR A 47 -11.13 -13.35 0.00
N ILE A 48 -10.18 -14.14 -0.51
CA ILE A 48 -8.84 -14.27 0.07
C ILE A 48 -7.88 -13.36 -0.72
N PRO A 49 -7.31 -12.31 -0.11
CA PRO A 49 -6.48 -11.34 -0.83
C PRO A 49 -5.09 -11.89 -1.19
N GLU A 50 -4.39 -11.13 -2.02
CA GLU A 50 -2.96 -11.34 -2.30
C GLU A 50 -2.12 -11.32 -1.01
N GLN A 51 -0.95 -11.97 -1.03
CA GLN A 51 -0.06 -12.17 0.13
C GLN A 51 -0.62 -13.10 1.22
N ALA A 52 -1.85 -13.61 1.11
CA ALA A 52 -2.35 -14.67 1.98
C ALA A 52 -1.52 -15.95 1.84
N VAL A 53 -1.20 -16.60 2.96
CA VAL A 53 -0.63 -17.94 3.05
C VAL A 53 -1.72 -18.87 3.54
N LEU A 54 -2.07 -19.86 2.72
CA LEU A 54 -3.15 -20.81 3.04
C LEU A 54 -2.56 -22.08 3.67
N PRO A 55 -3.30 -22.73 4.60
CA PRO A 55 -2.94 -24.06 5.08
C PRO A 55 -3.14 -25.12 3.98
N ALA A 56 -2.40 -26.23 4.07
CA ALA A 56 -2.39 -27.28 3.05
C ALA A 56 -3.78 -27.87 2.77
N GLU A 57 -4.58 -28.07 3.82
CA GLU A 57 -5.94 -28.63 3.72
C GLU A 57 -6.87 -27.74 2.89
N LEU A 58 -6.81 -26.41 3.10
CA LEU A 58 -7.59 -25.46 2.32
C LEU A 58 -7.12 -25.41 0.85
N ILE A 59 -5.82 -25.54 0.61
CA ILE A 59 -5.28 -25.58 -0.77
C ILE A 59 -5.78 -26.81 -1.52
N GLU A 60 -5.79 -27.98 -0.87
CA GLU A 60 -6.30 -29.22 -1.43
C GLU A 60 -7.80 -29.11 -1.70
N GLU A 61 -8.57 -28.61 -0.73
CA GLU A 61 -10.01 -28.41 -0.86
C GLU A 61 -10.37 -27.53 -2.06
N LEU A 62 -9.63 -26.44 -2.26
CA LEU A 62 -9.85 -25.50 -3.37
C LEU A 62 -9.28 -25.99 -4.71
N GLY A 63 -8.62 -27.16 -4.74
CA GLY A 63 -7.99 -27.70 -5.94
C GLY A 63 -6.83 -26.84 -6.44
N LEU A 64 -6.11 -26.16 -5.53
CA LEU A 64 -5.02 -25.24 -5.81
C LEU A 64 -3.62 -25.83 -5.59
N THR A 65 -3.53 -27.13 -5.32
CA THR A 65 -2.27 -27.85 -5.10
C THR A 65 -1.25 -27.57 -6.21
N GLY A 66 -0.09 -27.01 -5.83
CA GLY A 66 1.00 -26.67 -6.75
C GLY A 66 0.76 -25.43 -7.63
N LYS A 67 -0.34 -24.69 -7.43
CA LYS A 67 -0.70 -23.52 -8.27
C LYS A 67 -0.37 -22.17 -7.63
N LEU A 68 -0.20 -22.13 -6.31
CA LEU A 68 0.13 -20.90 -5.58
C LEU A 68 1.64 -20.63 -5.56
N ALA A 69 2.03 -19.42 -5.16
CA ALA A 69 3.41 -18.97 -5.16
C ALA A 69 4.18 -19.39 -3.90
N GLY A 70 5.49 -19.15 -3.92
CA GLY A 70 6.40 -19.52 -2.83
C GLY A 70 6.93 -20.94 -2.96
N SER A 71 8.02 -21.25 -2.25
CA SER A 71 8.62 -22.60 -2.26
C SER A 71 7.67 -23.68 -1.75
N ALA A 72 6.78 -23.32 -0.83
CA ALA A 72 5.72 -24.20 -0.31
C ALA A 72 4.43 -24.21 -1.17
N ALA A 73 4.39 -23.45 -2.28
CA ALA A 73 3.24 -23.33 -3.16
C ALA A 73 1.91 -23.06 -2.42
N ASN A 74 1.94 -22.11 -1.48
CA ASN A 74 0.82 -21.81 -0.58
C ASN A 74 0.49 -20.30 -0.47
N ARG A 75 1.19 -19.44 -1.23
CA ARG A 75 0.99 -17.99 -1.17
C ARG A 75 0.17 -17.46 -2.34
N VAL A 76 -0.91 -16.75 -2.06
CA VAL A 76 -1.73 -16.06 -3.06
C VAL A 76 -0.94 -14.90 -3.67
N ARG A 77 -0.97 -14.82 -5.01
CA ARG A 77 -0.43 -13.69 -5.77
C ARG A 77 -1.35 -13.39 -6.94
N ALA A 78 -1.31 -12.16 -7.45
CA ALA A 78 -1.92 -11.85 -8.73
C ALA A 78 -1.28 -12.68 -9.86
N VAL A 79 -2.11 -13.15 -10.78
CA VAL A 79 -1.68 -13.90 -11.97
C VAL A 79 -2.46 -13.45 -13.20
N ARG A 80 -1.94 -13.76 -14.39
CA ARG A 80 -2.73 -13.70 -15.62
C ARG A 80 -3.16 -15.09 -16.03
N LEU A 81 -4.46 -15.28 -16.23
CA LEU A 81 -5.02 -16.52 -16.75
C LEU A 81 -5.74 -16.18 -18.04
N ARG A 82 -5.25 -16.73 -19.16
CA ARG A 82 -5.81 -16.47 -20.50
C ARG A 82 -5.97 -14.97 -20.82
N GLY A 83 -4.98 -14.17 -20.41
CA GLY A 83 -4.93 -12.73 -20.65
C GLY A 83 -5.53 -11.87 -19.53
N GLU A 84 -6.53 -12.39 -18.81
CA GLU A 84 -7.22 -11.67 -17.74
C GLU A 84 -6.40 -11.67 -16.45
N LEU A 85 -6.41 -10.53 -15.75
CA LEU A 85 -5.82 -10.40 -14.43
C LEU A 85 -6.74 -11.08 -13.40
N SER A 86 -6.18 -11.98 -12.61
CA SER A 86 -6.84 -12.62 -11.47
C SER A 86 -6.14 -12.18 -10.18
N GLN A 87 -6.88 -11.53 -9.29
CA GLN A 87 -6.43 -11.01 -8.01
C GLN A 87 -7.22 -11.66 -6.88
N GLY A 88 -6.49 -12.23 -5.92
CA GLY A 88 -7.08 -13.00 -4.83
C GLY A 88 -7.71 -14.33 -5.28
N ILE A 89 -8.46 -14.93 -4.37
CA ILE A 89 -9.23 -16.16 -4.57
C ILE A 89 -10.66 -15.92 -4.07
N VAL A 90 -11.65 -16.36 -4.85
CA VAL A 90 -13.06 -16.40 -4.45
C VAL A 90 -13.45 -17.84 -4.15
N CYS A 91 -13.88 -18.12 -2.92
CA CYS A 91 -14.18 -19.47 -2.46
C CYS A 91 -15.31 -19.56 -1.42
N ARG A 92 -15.89 -20.76 -1.29
CA ARG A 92 -16.81 -21.14 -0.21
C ARG A 92 -16.26 -22.42 0.47
N PRO A 93 -15.28 -22.29 1.39
CA PRO A 93 -14.70 -23.45 2.05
C PRO A 93 -15.72 -24.12 2.97
N ARG A 94 -15.56 -25.42 3.22
CA ARG A 94 -16.44 -26.23 4.08
C ARG A 94 -16.58 -25.66 5.49
N ALA A 95 -15.51 -25.06 6.01
CA ALA A 95 -15.47 -24.41 7.31
C ALA A 95 -16.54 -23.31 7.47
N VAL A 96 -17.04 -22.72 6.38
CA VAL A 96 -18.08 -21.69 6.39
C VAL A 96 -19.37 -22.12 5.70
N ALA A 97 -19.59 -23.43 5.49
CA ALA A 97 -20.75 -23.93 4.75
C ALA A 97 -22.09 -23.58 5.43
N ASP A 98 -22.12 -23.55 6.76
CA ASP A 98 -23.31 -23.24 7.55
C ASP A 98 -23.39 -21.76 7.98
N VAL A 99 -22.50 -20.90 7.47
CA VAL A 99 -22.46 -19.46 7.77
C VAL A 99 -23.34 -18.70 6.79
N ASP A 100 -24.19 -17.80 7.30
CA ASP A 100 -24.86 -16.80 6.47
C ASP A 100 -23.84 -15.74 6.01
N LEU A 101 -23.28 -15.97 4.81
CA LEU A 101 -22.27 -15.09 4.23
C LEU A 101 -22.81 -13.69 3.88
N ALA A 102 -24.13 -13.52 3.71
CA ALA A 102 -24.70 -12.19 3.48
C ALA A 102 -24.69 -11.36 4.77
N SER A 103 -25.08 -11.98 5.90
CA SER A 103 -24.96 -11.34 7.22
C SER A 103 -23.50 -11.07 7.57
N ALA A 104 -22.62 -12.06 7.37
CA ALA A 104 -21.20 -11.91 7.65
C ALA A 104 -20.52 -10.80 6.81
N ALA A 105 -20.97 -10.60 5.57
CA ALA A 105 -20.50 -9.49 4.74
C ALA A 105 -20.93 -8.13 5.31
N ALA A 106 -22.18 -8.01 5.76
CA ALA A 106 -22.69 -6.79 6.39
C ALA A 106 -21.97 -6.46 7.71
N ASP A 107 -21.64 -7.50 8.49
CA ASP A 107 -20.91 -7.36 9.75
C ASP A 107 -19.40 -7.15 9.55
N GLY A 108 -18.90 -7.33 8.31
CA GLY A 108 -17.48 -7.30 8.00
C GLY A 108 -16.69 -8.39 8.75
N THR A 109 -17.27 -9.59 8.93
CA THR A 109 -16.59 -10.68 9.64
C THR A 109 -15.28 -11.06 8.95
N ASP A 110 -14.19 -11.18 9.72
CA ASP A 110 -12.90 -11.65 9.23
C ASP A 110 -12.72 -13.13 9.55
N PHE A 111 -12.58 -13.94 8.51
CA PHE A 111 -12.41 -15.40 8.55
C PHE A 111 -10.94 -15.83 8.51
N ALA A 112 -9.97 -14.90 8.55
CA ALA A 112 -8.56 -15.25 8.43
C ALA A 112 -8.09 -16.22 9.52
N GLU A 113 -8.44 -15.95 10.79
CA GLU A 113 -8.07 -16.81 11.92
C GLU A 113 -8.75 -18.18 11.85
N GLU A 114 -10.07 -18.21 11.62
CA GLU A 114 -10.86 -19.45 11.48
C GLU A 114 -10.30 -20.36 10.38
N LEU A 115 -9.85 -19.78 9.27
CA LEU A 115 -9.27 -20.52 8.15
C LEU A 115 -7.76 -20.74 8.25
N SER A 116 -7.13 -20.34 9.38
CA SER A 116 -5.68 -20.40 9.57
C SER A 116 -4.88 -19.73 8.44
N ILE A 117 -5.43 -18.66 7.87
CA ILE A 117 -4.80 -17.86 6.82
C ILE A 117 -3.98 -16.76 7.49
N VAL A 118 -2.70 -16.70 7.15
CA VAL A 118 -1.78 -15.68 7.68
C VAL A 118 -1.23 -14.82 6.56
N LYS A 119 -0.82 -13.59 6.89
CA LYS A 119 -0.14 -12.71 5.95
C LYS A 119 1.30 -13.17 5.74
N TRP A 120 1.69 -13.37 4.48
CA TRP A 120 3.09 -13.55 4.13
C TRP A 120 3.85 -12.24 4.35
N THR A 121 4.95 -12.31 5.09
CA THR A 121 5.89 -11.20 5.25
C THR A 121 7.25 -11.58 4.68
N PRO A 122 7.85 -10.74 3.83
CA PRO A 122 9.22 -10.96 3.38
C PRO A 122 10.21 -10.79 4.55
N PRO A 123 11.38 -11.46 4.49
CA PRO A 123 12.45 -11.20 5.44
C PRO A 123 12.95 -9.75 5.28
N ILE A 124 13.10 -9.05 6.41
CA ILE A 124 13.59 -7.67 6.43
C ILE A 124 15.11 -7.67 6.21
N PRO A 125 15.64 -6.93 5.21
CA PRO A 125 17.08 -6.76 5.03
C PRO A 125 17.74 -6.17 6.28
N THR A 126 18.98 -6.60 6.59
CA THR A 126 19.70 -6.13 7.79
C THR A 126 19.91 -4.62 7.82
N THR A 127 20.06 -3.98 6.66
CA THR A 127 20.19 -2.52 6.52
C THR A 127 18.91 -1.75 6.80
N MET A 128 17.76 -2.42 6.77
CA MET A 128 16.44 -1.90 7.13
C MET A 128 16.04 -2.25 8.57
N SER A 129 16.90 -2.98 9.28
CA SER A 129 16.77 -3.26 10.71
C SER A 129 17.73 -2.36 11.51
N GLY A 130 17.47 -2.22 12.81
CA GLY A 130 18.31 -1.42 13.70
C GLY A 130 17.85 -1.55 15.14
N GLU A 131 18.64 -1.01 16.06
CA GLU A 131 18.19 -0.82 17.43
C GLU A 131 17.03 0.17 17.45
N VAL A 132 16.01 -0.15 18.24
CA VAL A 132 14.81 0.68 18.37
C VAL A 132 14.67 1.22 19.79
N GLU A 133 13.93 2.31 19.90
CA GLU A 133 13.54 2.94 21.15
C GLU A 133 12.05 3.31 21.13
N SER A 134 11.48 3.49 22.32
CA SER A 134 10.10 3.96 22.47
C SER A 134 10.00 5.41 21.99
N ALA A 135 9.07 5.68 21.09
CA ALA A 135 8.81 7.00 20.54
C ALA A 135 7.29 7.23 20.42
N PRO A 136 6.57 7.36 21.55
CA PRO A 136 5.12 7.58 21.55
C PRO A 136 4.72 8.93 20.92
N GLU A 137 5.70 9.82 20.70
CA GLU A 137 5.51 11.15 20.12
C GLU A 137 5.54 11.16 18.59
N LEU A 138 5.86 10.02 17.96
CA LEU A 138 5.81 9.86 16.50
C LEU A 138 4.44 10.27 15.98
N LEU A 139 4.45 11.07 14.91
CA LEU A 139 3.21 11.37 14.23
C LEU A 139 2.68 10.11 13.53
N PRO A 140 1.34 9.90 13.52
CA PRO A 140 0.77 8.63 13.11
C PRO A 140 1.13 8.26 11.68
N TRP A 141 1.57 7.01 11.50
CA TRP A 141 1.56 6.38 10.18
C TRP A 141 0.11 6.14 9.73
N VAL A 142 -0.15 6.35 8.44
CA VAL A 142 -1.46 6.07 7.84
C VAL A 142 -1.31 4.93 6.85
N ASP A 143 -1.95 3.80 7.16
CA ASP A 143 -2.11 2.73 6.18
C ASP A 143 -3.13 3.15 5.12
N ILE A 144 -2.83 2.80 3.87
CA ILE A 144 -3.67 3.15 2.73
C ILE A 144 -4.22 1.88 2.09
N GLU A 145 -5.53 1.88 1.87
CA GLU A 145 -6.24 0.78 1.24
C GLU A 145 -6.20 0.87 -0.29
N ASN A 146 -6.45 -0.24 -0.97
CA ASN A 146 -6.54 -0.23 -2.42
C ASN A 146 -7.92 0.28 -2.87
N ILE A 147 -7.94 1.27 -3.76
CA ILE A 147 -9.17 1.86 -4.30
C ILE A 147 -10.03 0.84 -5.03
N GLN A 148 -9.43 -0.23 -5.56
CA GLN A 148 -10.19 -1.32 -6.18
C GLN A 148 -11.03 -2.11 -5.17
N ARG A 149 -10.62 -2.14 -3.90
CA ARG A 149 -11.42 -2.78 -2.83
C ARG A 149 -12.56 -1.87 -2.37
N TYR A 150 -12.26 -0.59 -2.23
CA TYR A 150 -13.16 0.41 -1.65
C TYR A 150 -13.33 1.59 -2.62
N PRO A 151 -14.00 1.40 -3.77
CA PRO A 151 -14.12 2.45 -4.80
C PRO A 151 -14.84 3.70 -4.31
N GLU A 152 -15.62 3.57 -3.23
CA GLU A 152 -16.43 4.63 -2.62
C GLU A 152 -15.65 5.54 -1.66
N ILE A 153 -14.32 5.33 -1.48
CA ILE A 153 -13.49 6.25 -0.69
C ILE A 153 -13.61 7.68 -1.25
N PHE A 154 -13.76 7.81 -2.57
CA PHE A 154 -13.92 9.07 -3.26
C PHE A 154 -15.21 9.13 -4.09
N GLU A 155 -15.86 10.28 -4.08
CA GLU A 155 -17.00 10.62 -4.91
C GLU A 155 -16.54 11.08 -6.30
N ALA A 156 -17.25 10.65 -7.35
CA ALA A 156 -16.95 11.08 -8.71
C ALA A 156 -17.00 12.61 -8.83
N GLY A 157 -15.94 13.20 -9.41
CA GLY A 157 -15.82 14.64 -9.60
C GLY A 157 -15.23 15.40 -8.42
N GLU A 158 -15.07 14.79 -7.24
CA GLU A 158 -14.46 15.51 -6.10
C GLU A 158 -12.98 15.85 -6.39
N PRO A 159 -12.43 16.97 -5.89
CA PRO A 159 -11.04 17.32 -6.12
C PRO A 159 -10.07 16.33 -5.44
N VAL A 160 -9.18 15.74 -6.23
CA VAL A 160 -8.12 14.83 -5.76
C VAL A 160 -6.75 15.23 -6.29
N VAL A 161 -5.71 14.77 -5.59
CA VAL A 161 -4.32 14.78 -6.03
C VAL A 161 -3.87 13.33 -6.17
N VAL A 162 -3.28 13.01 -7.32
CA VAL A 162 -2.77 11.68 -7.65
C VAL A 162 -1.26 11.77 -7.84
N THR A 163 -0.51 11.09 -6.98
CA THR A 163 0.94 10.99 -7.05
C THR A 163 1.38 9.61 -7.49
N GLU A 164 2.54 9.51 -8.13
CA GLU A 164 3.18 8.23 -8.39
C GLU A 164 3.43 7.51 -7.07
N LYS A 165 3.06 6.22 -6.99
CA LYS A 165 3.43 5.36 -5.87
C LYS A 165 4.82 4.80 -6.14
N LEU A 166 5.76 5.19 -5.29
CA LEU A 166 7.12 4.68 -5.34
C LEU A 166 7.20 3.29 -4.70
N HIS A 167 8.18 2.54 -5.19
CA HIS A 167 8.51 1.19 -4.74
C HIS A 167 9.87 1.22 -4.07
N GLY A 168 9.87 1.28 -2.74
CA GLY A 168 11.05 1.43 -1.93
C GLY A 168 10.77 0.96 -0.52
N SER A 169 11.26 1.68 0.47
CA SER A 169 10.95 1.41 1.87
C SER A 169 10.51 2.70 2.54
N ALA A 170 9.31 2.66 3.11
CA ALA A 170 8.69 3.82 3.74
C ALA A 170 9.50 4.29 4.95
N CYS A 171 9.84 5.56 4.95
CA CYS A 171 10.63 6.23 5.97
C CYS A 171 9.84 7.41 6.55
N LEU A 172 9.79 7.45 7.88
CA LEU A 172 9.06 8.43 8.64
C LEU A 172 10.05 9.25 9.45
N LEU A 173 9.93 10.57 9.38
CA LEU A 173 10.60 11.48 10.31
C LEU A 173 9.55 12.26 11.08
N THR A 174 9.66 12.31 12.40
CA THR A 174 8.95 13.27 13.24
C THR A 174 9.97 14.16 13.93
N TYR A 175 9.88 15.47 13.67
CA TYR A 175 10.61 16.50 14.39
C TYR A 175 9.74 17.03 15.53
N LEU A 176 10.31 17.16 16.72
CA LEU A 176 9.71 17.76 17.91
C LEU A 176 10.32 19.14 18.11
N ALA A 177 9.52 20.20 18.07
CA ALA A 177 10.00 21.56 18.26
C ALA A 177 10.51 21.76 19.69
N GLU A 178 9.83 21.17 20.68
CA GLU A 178 10.31 21.15 22.05
C GLU A 178 11.56 20.26 22.17
N GLY A 179 12.68 20.88 22.52
CA GLY A 179 13.96 20.17 22.68
C GLY A 179 14.63 19.76 21.36
N GLU A 180 14.10 20.19 20.21
CA GLU A 180 14.67 20.00 18.87
C GLU A 180 15.04 18.54 18.54
N ARG A 181 14.18 17.60 18.93
CA ARG A 181 14.44 16.16 18.77
C ARG A 181 13.90 15.63 17.44
N VAL A 182 14.53 14.57 16.96
CA VAL A 182 14.13 13.88 15.74
C VAL A 182 13.94 12.40 16.03
N HIS A 183 12.82 11.86 15.60
CA HIS A 183 12.57 10.44 15.52
C HIS A 183 12.53 10.01 14.06
N VAL A 184 13.31 8.99 13.71
CA VAL A 184 13.27 8.34 12.40
C VAL A 184 12.74 6.93 12.57
N SER A 185 11.84 6.51 11.69
CA SER A 185 11.25 5.17 11.74
C SER A 185 10.95 4.61 10.35
N SER A 186 10.65 3.31 10.32
CA SER A 186 10.03 2.65 9.18
C SER A 186 8.53 2.49 9.42
N LYS A 187 7.76 2.15 8.38
CA LYS A 187 6.33 1.84 8.54
C LYS A 187 6.08 0.78 9.62
N GLY A 188 6.87 -0.30 9.62
CA GLY A 188 6.69 -1.43 10.55
C GLY A 188 7.02 -1.12 12.01
N PHE A 189 8.00 -0.25 12.27
CA PHE A 189 8.33 0.20 13.63
C PHE A 189 7.45 1.36 14.07
N GLY A 190 7.19 2.33 13.19
CA GLY A 190 6.38 3.51 13.46
C GLY A 190 4.95 3.15 13.83
N SER A 191 4.37 2.13 13.21
CA SER A 191 3.03 1.64 13.58
C SER A 191 2.95 1.03 14.99
N LYS A 192 4.09 0.81 15.66
CA LYS A 192 4.20 0.30 17.04
C LYS A 192 4.67 1.37 18.02
N GLY A 193 4.76 2.64 17.60
CA GLY A 193 5.31 3.72 18.41
C GLY A 193 6.81 3.56 18.70
N LEU A 194 7.55 2.97 17.76
CA LEU A 194 9.00 2.75 17.89
C LEU A 194 9.75 3.59 16.86
N ALA A 195 10.84 4.23 17.30
CA ALA A 195 11.82 4.89 16.44
C ALA A 195 13.11 4.06 16.38
N LEU A 196 13.85 4.20 15.29
CA LEU A 196 15.20 3.67 15.15
C LEU A 196 16.18 4.61 15.82
N LYS A 197 17.02 4.07 16.70
CA LYS A 197 18.17 4.83 17.22
C LYS A 197 19.08 5.25 16.07
N GLU A 198 19.71 6.40 16.22
CA GLU A 198 20.61 6.94 15.21
C GLU A 198 21.78 5.99 14.91
N ASP A 199 21.81 5.49 13.68
CA ASP A 199 22.95 4.77 13.11
C ASP A 199 23.15 5.25 11.67
N PRO A 200 24.26 5.95 11.35
CA PRO A 200 24.52 6.47 10.00
C PRO A 200 24.74 5.36 8.95
N ARG A 201 24.73 4.09 9.33
CA ARG A 201 24.75 2.94 8.41
C ARG A 201 23.35 2.42 8.11
N ASN A 202 22.36 2.72 8.95
CA ASN A 202 20.97 2.32 8.74
C ASN A 202 20.38 3.07 7.53
N LEU A 203 19.59 2.37 6.71
CA LEU A 203 19.05 2.91 5.46
C LEU A 203 18.27 4.22 5.65
N TYR A 204 17.42 4.27 6.68
CA TYR A 204 16.51 5.39 6.94
C TYR A 204 17.27 6.62 7.42
N TRP A 205 18.19 6.45 8.38
CA TRP A 205 19.06 7.53 8.86
C TRP A 205 19.97 8.08 7.75
N ARG A 206 20.53 7.21 6.90
CA ARG A 206 21.29 7.64 5.71
C ARG A 206 20.46 8.53 4.79
N ALA A 207 19.20 8.18 4.55
CA ALA A 207 18.32 8.97 3.69
C ALA A 207 17.98 10.32 4.34
N MET A 208 17.58 10.32 5.61
CA MET A 208 17.24 11.54 6.35
C MET A 208 18.40 12.54 6.41
N LEU A 209 19.60 12.07 6.75
CA LEU A 209 20.80 12.90 6.84
C LEU A 209 21.29 13.34 5.46
N GLY A 210 21.32 12.44 4.48
CA GLY A 210 21.80 12.72 3.12
C GLY A 210 20.94 13.73 2.33
N HIS A 211 19.67 13.89 2.70
CA HIS A 211 18.76 14.89 2.12
C HIS A 211 18.52 16.09 3.05
N GLY A 212 19.09 16.12 4.26
CA GLY A 212 18.92 17.23 5.19
C GLY A 212 17.49 17.39 5.74
N VAL A 213 16.71 16.30 5.77
CA VAL A 213 15.29 16.31 6.15
C VAL A 213 15.06 16.89 7.56
N PRO A 214 15.90 16.61 8.60
CA PRO A 214 15.75 17.24 9.91
C PRO A 214 15.74 18.77 9.88
N ALA A 215 16.64 19.38 9.10
CA ALA A 215 16.75 20.84 9.03
C ALA A 215 15.55 21.46 8.31
N VAL A 216 15.00 20.77 7.30
CA VAL A 216 13.77 21.16 6.62
C VAL A 216 12.57 21.07 7.57
N ALA A 217 12.45 19.98 8.33
CA ALA A 217 11.38 19.79 9.30
C ALA A 217 11.39 20.85 10.40
N ALA A 218 12.58 21.24 10.89
CA ALA A 218 12.74 22.31 11.87
C ALA A 218 12.24 23.68 11.35
N ARG A 219 12.67 24.07 10.14
CA ARG A 219 12.18 25.31 9.50
C ARG A 219 10.68 25.28 9.26
N LEU A 220 10.15 24.13 8.87
CA LEU A 220 8.72 23.95 8.64
C LEU A 220 7.93 24.06 9.95
N ALA A 221 8.44 23.50 11.05
CA ALA A 221 7.82 23.61 12.37
C ALA A 221 7.74 25.08 12.82
N GLU A 222 8.82 25.85 12.66
CA GLU A 222 8.85 27.29 12.94
C GLU A 222 7.84 28.05 12.06
N LYS A 223 7.87 27.82 10.74
CA LYS A 223 6.98 28.47 9.78
C LYS A 223 5.50 28.22 10.08
N LEU A 224 5.15 27.02 10.53
CA LEU A 224 3.77 26.61 10.81
C LEU A 224 3.33 26.90 12.25
N GLY A 225 4.26 27.25 13.16
CA GLY A 225 3.99 27.28 14.60
C GLY A 225 3.61 25.90 15.16
N ALA A 226 4.16 24.82 14.58
CA ALA A 226 3.79 23.46 14.93
C ALA A 226 4.64 22.94 16.10
N SER A 227 4.02 22.20 17.02
CA SER A 227 4.73 21.50 18.10
C SER A 227 5.54 20.31 17.58
N ARG A 228 5.04 19.66 16.51
CA ARG A 228 5.68 18.55 15.83
C ARG A 228 5.42 18.59 14.33
N VAL A 229 6.38 18.14 13.53
CA VAL A 229 6.26 18.01 12.07
C VAL A 229 6.67 16.61 11.64
N GLY A 230 5.84 16.00 10.79
CA GLY A 230 6.01 14.68 10.22
C GLY A 230 6.30 14.79 8.74
N ILE A 231 7.41 14.22 8.29
CA ILE A 231 7.76 14.09 6.87
C ILE A 231 7.78 12.61 6.52
N PHE A 232 6.93 12.22 5.58
CA PHE A 232 6.76 10.82 5.16
C PHE A 232 7.26 10.68 3.74
N GLY A 233 8.21 9.78 3.53
CA GLY A 233 8.81 9.56 2.22
C GLY A 233 9.18 8.11 1.97
N GLU A 234 9.54 7.83 0.74
CA GLU A 234 9.97 6.50 0.29
C GLU A 234 11.47 6.55 -0.02
N VAL A 235 12.26 5.67 0.60
CA VAL A 235 13.67 5.46 0.24
C VAL A 235 13.74 4.40 -0.85
N TYR A 236 14.44 4.66 -1.95
CA TYR A 236 14.53 3.75 -3.09
C TYR A 236 15.94 3.71 -3.70
N GLY A 237 16.17 2.72 -4.56
CA GLY A 237 17.46 2.54 -5.24
C GLY A 237 17.84 1.07 -5.37
N ALA A 238 18.84 0.79 -6.21
CA ALA A 238 19.39 -0.54 -6.38
C ALA A 238 19.89 -1.09 -5.03
N GLY A 239 19.43 -2.29 -4.65
CA GLY A 239 19.74 -2.89 -3.36
C GLY A 239 18.85 -2.44 -2.20
N VAL A 240 17.90 -1.52 -2.44
CA VAL A 240 16.76 -1.26 -1.54
C VAL A 240 15.62 -2.21 -1.90
N GLN A 241 15.10 -2.09 -3.13
CA GLN A 241 14.09 -2.95 -3.76
C GLN A 241 14.43 -3.14 -5.26
N ASP A 242 13.65 -3.93 -6.01
CA ASP A 242 13.91 -4.25 -7.42
C ASP A 242 13.72 -3.06 -8.38
N LEU A 243 12.85 -2.11 -8.04
CA LEU A 243 12.63 -0.90 -8.83
C LEU A 243 13.53 0.24 -8.32
N ALA A 244 14.66 0.43 -9.01
CA ALA A 244 15.73 1.31 -8.55
C ALA A 244 15.56 2.79 -8.90
N TYR A 245 14.71 3.14 -9.88
CA TYR A 245 14.54 4.52 -10.40
C TYR A 245 15.87 5.18 -10.84
N GLY A 246 16.90 4.38 -11.14
CA GLY A 246 18.23 4.87 -11.48
C GLY A 246 19.07 5.37 -10.30
N ALA A 247 18.58 5.23 -9.06
CA ALA A 247 19.33 5.47 -7.84
C ALA A 247 20.07 4.19 -7.38
N ASP A 248 21.14 4.38 -6.60
CA ASP A 248 21.91 3.29 -5.99
C ASP A 248 21.79 3.35 -4.46
N GLY A 249 21.30 2.27 -3.84
CA GLY A 249 21.16 2.13 -2.39
C GLY A 249 22.51 2.11 -1.63
N ARG A 250 23.62 2.00 -2.36
CA ARG A 250 25.00 2.07 -1.83
C ARG A 250 25.69 3.39 -2.15
N GLY A 251 25.06 4.27 -2.92
CA GLY A 251 25.61 5.59 -3.26
C GLY A 251 25.67 6.54 -2.07
N GLU A 252 26.37 7.67 -2.26
CA GLU A 252 26.48 8.74 -1.25
C GLU A 252 25.11 9.39 -0.96
N LYS A 253 24.27 9.55 -1.99
CA LYS A 253 22.91 10.06 -1.86
C LYS A 253 21.90 9.01 -2.32
N LEU A 254 21.12 8.49 -1.37
CA LEU A 254 20.05 7.51 -1.64
C LEU A 254 18.92 8.15 -2.45
N GLY A 255 18.20 7.33 -3.22
CA GLY A 255 16.91 7.74 -3.73
C GLY A 255 15.96 7.98 -2.57
N TYR A 256 15.28 9.13 -2.58
CA TYR A 256 14.30 9.51 -1.57
C TYR A 256 13.27 10.41 -2.22
N ALA A 257 12.00 10.26 -1.85
CA ALA A 257 10.94 11.17 -2.27
C ALA A 257 9.87 11.29 -1.18
N VAL A 258 9.50 12.50 -0.81
CA VAL A 258 8.43 12.79 0.16
C VAL A 258 7.08 12.65 -0.53
N PHE A 259 6.14 11.94 0.10
CA PHE A 259 4.77 11.76 -0.40
C PHE A 259 3.71 12.36 0.52
N ASP A 260 4.03 12.65 1.79
CA ASP A 260 3.08 13.29 2.71
C ASP A 260 3.77 14.12 3.78
N VAL A 261 3.03 15.08 4.33
CA VAL A 261 3.44 15.91 5.47
C VAL A 261 2.30 15.98 6.48
N SER A 262 2.62 15.87 7.76
CA SER A 262 1.69 16.22 8.84
C SER A 262 2.34 17.18 9.84
N ALA A 263 1.51 17.94 10.54
CA ALA A 263 1.98 18.86 11.58
C ALA A 263 0.96 18.91 12.72
N GLU A 264 1.44 18.91 13.96
CA GLU A 264 0.61 19.16 15.13
C GLU A 264 0.58 20.66 15.40
N ILE A 265 -0.58 21.29 15.19
CA ILE A 265 -0.81 22.73 15.32
C ILE A 265 -2.01 22.91 16.26
N ASP A 266 -1.83 23.68 17.33
CA ASP A 266 -2.85 23.90 18.36
C ASP A 266 -3.43 22.59 18.96
N GLY A 267 -2.57 21.60 19.14
CA GLY A 267 -2.94 20.27 19.67
C GLY A 267 -3.71 19.38 18.70
N GLN A 268 -3.78 19.74 17.41
CA GLN A 268 -4.42 18.95 16.37
C GLN A 268 -3.42 18.56 15.29
N VAL A 269 -3.36 17.27 14.96
CA VAL A 269 -2.59 16.78 13.80
C VAL A 269 -3.34 17.12 12.52
N ARG A 270 -2.68 17.85 11.63
CA ARG A 270 -3.18 18.23 10.31
C ARG A 270 -2.30 17.61 9.24
N TRP A 271 -2.91 17.12 8.17
CA TRP A 271 -2.19 16.65 6.98
C TRP A 271 -2.18 17.75 5.93
N LEU A 272 -1.02 17.95 5.31
CA LEU A 272 -0.74 19.11 4.47
C LEU A 272 -0.19 18.64 3.12
N ASP A 273 -0.41 19.45 2.08
CA ASP A 273 0.14 19.15 0.75
C ASP A 273 1.68 19.28 0.77
N ALA A 274 2.35 18.15 0.52
CA ALA A 274 3.81 18.08 0.56
C ALA A 274 4.48 18.94 -0.52
N GLU A 275 3.87 19.07 -1.70
CA GLU A 275 4.43 19.85 -2.80
C GLU A 275 4.32 21.35 -2.53
N GLU A 276 3.19 21.81 -2.01
CA GLU A 276 3.01 23.21 -1.60
C GLU A 276 4.03 23.65 -0.53
N LEU A 277 4.46 22.72 0.33
CA LEU A 277 5.35 23.03 1.44
C LEU A 277 6.84 22.81 1.16
N LEU A 278 7.18 21.84 0.31
CA LEU A 278 8.54 21.31 0.20
C LEU A 278 9.11 21.33 -1.22
N ASP A 279 8.38 21.85 -2.22
CA ASP A 279 8.93 22.02 -3.57
C ASP A 279 10.22 22.86 -3.53
N GLY A 280 11.23 22.40 -4.25
CA GLY A 280 12.59 22.97 -4.23
C GLY A 280 13.40 22.72 -2.95
N GLU A 281 12.81 22.22 -1.85
CA GLU A 281 13.53 21.89 -0.61
C GLU A 281 13.87 20.40 -0.48
N LEU A 282 12.93 19.52 -0.83
CA LEU A 282 13.10 18.07 -0.78
C LEU A 282 12.61 17.42 -2.08
N PRO A 283 13.17 16.26 -2.48
CA PRO A 283 12.59 15.50 -3.60
C PRO A 283 11.17 15.02 -3.23
N LEU A 284 10.24 15.13 -4.18
CA LEU A 284 8.83 14.81 -3.99
C LEU A 284 8.41 13.60 -4.83
N ALA A 285 7.43 12.84 -4.34
CA ALA A 285 6.73 11.87 -5.16
C ALA A 285 6.00 12.61 -6.29
N PRO A 286 6.26 12.30 -7.58
CA PRO A 286 5.72 13.07 -8.69
C PRO A 286 4.19 13.15 -8.67
N ARG A 287 3.64 14.37 -8.74
CA ARG A 287 2.22 14.60 -9.02
C ARG A 287 1.95 14.27 -10.49
N LEU A 288 1.10 13.29 -10.73
CA LEU A 288 0.69 12.89 -12.08
C LEU A 288 -0.59 13.60 -12.51
N TYR A 289 -1.46 13.93 -11.54
CA TYR A 289 -2.74 14.58 -11.79
C TYR A 289 -3.24 15.32 -10.56
N ALA A 290 -3.93 16.43 -10.78
CA ALA A 290 -4.77 17.10 -9.78
C ALA A 290 -6.03 17.62 -10.48
N GLY A 291 -7.20 17.31 -9.94
CA GLY A 291 -8.47 17.64 -10.57
C GLY A 291 -9.62 16.76 -10.08
N PRO A 292 -10.77 16.77 -10.79
CA PRO A 292 -11.91 15.93 -10.43
C PRO A 292 -11.58 14.43 -10.45
N TYR A 293 -12.03 13.70 -9.45
CA TYR A 293 -11.83 12.26 -9.36
C TYR A 293 -12.62 11.51 -10.43
N ASP A 294 -11.90 10.71 -11.22
CA ASP A 294 -12.45 9.71 -12.11
C ASP A 294 -11.65 8.40 -11.94
N ILE A 295 -12.34 7.32 -11.60
CA ILE A 295 -11.68 6.03 -11.32
C ILE A 295 -10.98 5.46 -12.55
N ALA A 296 -11.51 5.67 -13.76
CA ALA A 296 -10.88 5.15 -14.97
C ALA A 296 -9.55 5.87 -15.24
N GLN A 297 -9.53 7.20 -15.08
CA GLN A 297 -8.31 8.00 -15.18
C GLN A 297 -7.27 7.61 -14.11
N VAL A 298 -7.71 7.34 -12.88
CA VAL A 298 -6.82 6.87 -11.80
C VAL A 298 -6.20 5.51 -12.15
N LEU A 299 -6.98 4.55 -12.64
CA LEU A 299 -6.49 3.22 -13.02
C LEU A 299 -5.57 3.27 -14.25
N GLU A 300 -5.83 4.19 -15.18
CA GLU A 300 -4.93 4.49 -16.30
C GLU A 300 -3.61 5.07 -15.79
N ALA A 301 -3.67 6.08 -14.93
CA ALA A 301 -2.49 6.70 -14.31
C ALA A 301 -1.69 5.73 -13.43
N ALA A 302 -2.33 4.75 -12.81
CA ALA A 302 -1.64 3.67 -12.08
C ALA A 302 -0.73 2.85 -13.00
N SER A 303 -1.07 2.75 -14.29
CA SER A 303 -0.36 1.96 -15.27
C SER A 303 0.71 2.77 -16.03
N GLY A 304 1.63 2.07 -16.69
CA GLY A 304 2.66 2.69 -17.53
C GLY A 304 4.06 2.71 -16.92
N ARG A 305 4.91 3.60 -17.42
CA ARG A 305 6.30 3.76 -17.00
C ARG A 305 6.40 4.76 -15.85
N GLU A 306 7.36 4.54 -14.96
CA GLU A 306 7.68 5.47 -13.87
C GLU A 306 8.13 6.84 -14.38
N THR A 307 7.87 7.89 -13.60
CA THR A 307 8.28 9.28 -13.91
C THR A 307 9.35 9.83 -12.97
N VAL A 308 9.60 9.16 -11.85
CA VAL A 308 10.55 9.59 -10.80
C VAL A 308 11.96 9.81 -11.35
N SER A 309 12.42 8.95 -12.26
CA SER A 309 13.77 9.05 -12.83
C SER A 309 13.90 10.04 -13.98
N GLY A 310 12.77 10.52 -14.52
CA GLY A 310 12.69 11.28 -15.77
C GLY A 310 13.07 10.48 -17.04
N ARG A 311 13.30 9.17 -16.92
CA ARG A 311 13.84 8.31 -18.01
C ARG A 311 13.00 7.07 -18.31
N ALA A 312 11.89 6.85 -17.63
CA ALA A 312 10.98 5.72 -17.88
C ALA A 312 11.66 4.34 -17.80
N LEU A 313 12.55 4.15 -16.83
CA LEU A 313 13.47 3.01 -16.72
C LEU A 313 12.74 1.67 -16.51
N HIS A 314 11.62 1.69 -15.80
CA HIS A 314 10.81 0.51 -15.53
C HIS A 314 9.32 0.87 -15.47
N ILE A 315 8.48 -0.14 -15.23
CA ILE A 315 7.06 0.07 -14.97
C ILE A 315 6.86 0.80 -13.64
N ARG A 316 5.80 1.60 -13.56
CA ARG A 316 5.33 2.21 -12.32
C ARG A 316 4.70 1.13 -11.42
N GLU A 317 4.86 1.25 -10.11
CA GLU A 317 4.12 0.40 -9.18
C GLU A 317 2.63 0.71 -9.22
N GLY A 318 2.28 1.99 -9.13
CA GLY A 318 0.90 2.45 -9.07
C GLY A 318 0.83 3.93 -8.78
N VAL A 319 -0.30 4.37 -8.23
CA VAL A 319 -0.51 5.73 -7.75
C VAL A 319 -1.10 5.74 -6.35
N VAL A 320 -0.91 6.85 -5.64
CA VAL A 320 -1.62 7.19 -4.41
C VAL A 320 -2.56 8.34 -4.74
N ILE A 321 -3.81 8.21 -4.30
CA ILE A 321 -4.88 9.19 -4.46
C ILE A 321 -5.17 9.79 -3.09
N ARG A 322 -5.18 11.11 -3.01
CA ARG A 322 -5.59 11.87 -1.82
C ARG A 322 -6.68 12.85 -2.22
N SER A 323 -7.62 13.10 -1.30
CA SER A 323 -8.48 14.29 -1.41
C SER A 323 -7.60 15.55 -1.47
N ALA A 324 -7.94 16.53 -2.31
CA ALA A 324 -7.13 17.74 -2.47
C ALA A 324 -7.09 18.59 -1.19
N THR A 325 -8.16 18.50 -0.38
CA THR A 325 -8.18 18.96 1.01
C THR A 325 -8.41 17.74 1.89
N ASP A 326 -7.51 17.49 2.83
CA ASP A 326 -7.60 16.31 3.71
C ASP A 326 -8.96 16.25 4.39
N ARG A 327 -9.62 15.09 4.27
CA ARG A 327 -10.91 14.84 4.89
C ARG A 327 -10.99 13.42 5.42
N TYR A 328 -11.89 13.24 6.38
CA TYR A 328 -12.26 11.91 6.86
C TYR A 328 -13.06 11.14 5.78
N SER A 329 -12.81 9.84 5.69
CA SER A 329 -13.58 8.90 4.89
C SER A 329 -14.22 7.86 5.83
N PRO A 330 -15.56 7.79 5.90
CA PRO A 330 -16.24 6.78 6.70
C PRO A 330 -16.03 5.36 6.15
N VAL A 331 -15.70 5.23 4.86
CA VAL A 331 -15.48 3.94 4.18
C VAL A 331 -14.27 3.20 4.78
N VAL A 332 -13.20 3.93 5.07
CA VAL A 332 -11.95 3.37 5.64
C VAL A 332 -11.72 3.77 7.10
N GLY A 333 -12.66 4.51 7.70
CA GLY A 333 -12.57 4.95 9.09
C GLY A 333 -11.39 5.88 9.40
N GLY A 334 -10.89 6.61 8.40
CA GLY A 334 -9.65 7.37 8.49
C GLY A 334 -9.55 8.46 7.42
N ARG A 335 -8.35 8.75 6.93
CA ARG A 335 -8.15 9.74 5.87
C ARG A 335 -8.70 9.23 4.54
N ALA A 336 -9.22 10.15 3.73
CA ALA A 336 -9.56 9.89 2.33
C ALA A 336 -8.28 9.82 1.48
N ILE A 337 -7.60 8.68 1.59
CA ILE A 337 -6.38 8.32 0.89
C ILE A 337 -6.45 6.85 0.48
N ALA A 338 -6.07 6.55 -0.75
CA ALA A 338 -6.05 5.18 -1.27
C ALA A 338 -4.88 5.00 -2.23
N LYS A 339 -4.59 3.75 -2.60
CA LYS A 339 -3.67 3.39 -3.67
C LYS A 339 -4.38 2.67 -4.81
N ALA A 340 -3.87 2.83 -6.02
CA ALA A 340 -4.17 1.94 -7.14
C ALA A 340 -2.85 1.32 -7.62
N VAL A 341 -2.77 -0.01 -7.67
CA VAL A 341 -1.56 -0.73 -8.08
C VAL A 341 -1.69 -1.23 -9.52
N SER A 342 -0.65 -1.06 -10.31
CA SER A 342 -0.56 -1.45 -11.72
C SER A 342 -0.69 -2.97 -11.89
N PRO A 343 -1.55 -3.45 -12.81
CA PRO A 343 -1.58 -4.86 -13.21
C PRO A 343 -0.22 -5.39 -13.69
N ALA A 344 0.58 -4.56 -14.36
CA ALA A 344 1.90 -4.94 -14.83
C ALA A 344 2.88 -5.13 -13.67
N TYR A 345 2.76 -4.30 -12.62
CA TYR A 345 3.55 -4.41 -11.41
C TYR A 345 3.22 -5.68 -10.62
N LEU A 346 1.92 -5.95 -10.42
CA LEU A 346 1.44 -7.11 -9.67
C LEU A 346 1.87 -8.45 -10.29
N THR A 347 2.08 -8.46 -11.61
CA THR A 347 2.44 -9.67 -12.37
C THR A 347 3.90 -9.70 -12.82
N ARG A 348 4.73 -8.75 -12.36
CA ARG A 348 6.15 -8.66 -12.71
C ARG A 348 6.92 -9.86 -12.16
N LYS A 349 7.96 -10.29 -12.90
CA LYS A 349 8.80 -11.42 -12.51
C LYS A 349 9.96 -10.94 -11.65
N GLY A 350 10.24 -11.66 -10.56
CA GLY A 350 11.42 -11.43 -9.71
C GLY A 350 11.37 -10.18 -8.84
N GLY A 351 10.17 -9.59 -8.63
CA GLY A 351 10.01 -8.41 -7.80
C GLY A 351 10.26 -8.66 -6.31
N THR A 352 10.68 -7.63 -5.59
CA THR A 352 10.80 -7.59 -4.13
C THR A 352 9.62 -6.83 -3.53
N GLU A 353 9.30 -7.04 -2.24
CA GLU A 353 8.20 -6.34 -1.56
C GLU A 353 8.57 -6.08 -0.08
N TYR A 354 9.82 -5.73 0.20
CA TYR A 354 10.28 -5.52 1.57
C TYR A 354 9.49 -4.38 2.24
N GLU A 355 8.96 -4.61 3.46
CA GLU A 355 8.22 -3.60 4.25
C GLU A 355 8.89 -3.34 5.60
#